data_AF-A0A2F0AMT7-F1
#
_entry.id   AF-A0A2F0AMT7-F1
#
_cell.length_a   1.000
_cell.length_b   1.000
_cell.length_c   1.000
_cell.angle_alpha   90.00
_cell.angle_beta   90.00
_cell.angle_gamma   90.00
#
_symmetry.space_group_name_H-M   'P 1'
#
loop_
_entity.id
_entity.type
_entity.pdbx_description
1 polymer ?
#
loop_
_entity_poly.entity_id
_entity_poly.type
_entity_poly.pdbx_seq_one_letter_code
_entity_poly.pdbx_strand_id
1 'polypeptide(L)'
;MTEIEIMFDPRAHAAGMGLTLGEDHEILPDSEWILWARRFSGIEDLFVYHHKVAGTFVLAKWLYHPERDGVGILMELEAFPTPPNWHPPTQQWLRDRLQPADFMAERMRNGIRDRVKAKQKMERDNIEEKHRIADWMERSTGDANAATSFRQKKWSNNQTAEAVQFKQDLMNSAKGRTVTGGT
;
A
#
# COMPACT_ATOMS: atom_id res chain seq x y z
N MET A 1 18.54 -51.47 3.27
CA MET A 1 18.26 -50.10 3.73
C MET A 1 16.87 -49.78 3.26
N THR A 2 15.93 -49.57 4.17
CA THR A 2 14.56 -49.14 3.84
C THR A 2 14.60 -47.66 3.50
N GLU A 3 14.23 -47.31 2.27
CA GLU A 3 13.94 -45.93 1.89
C GLU A 3 12.75 -45.44 2.71
N ILE A 4 12.95 -44.39 3.50
CA ILE A 4 11.89 -43.70 4.21
C ILE A 4 11.51 -42.50 3.34
N GLU A 5 10.40 -42.61 2.61
CA GLU A 5 9.81 -41.51 1.88
C GLU A 5 9.00 -40.65 2.86
N ILE A 6 9.53 -39.46 3.18
CA ILE A 6 8.82 -38.50 4.04
C ILE A 6 7.80 -37.77 3.15
N MET A 7 6.56 -38.25 3.17
CA MET A 7 5.44 -37.55 2.55
C MET A 7 4.92 -36.45 3.47
N PHE A 8 4.83 -35.21 2.97
CA PHE A 8 4.23 -34.09 3.69
C PHE A 8 2.71 -34.19 3.66
N ASP A 9 2.08 -34.32 4.83
CA ASP A 9 0.63 -34.21 4.97
C ASP A 9 0.23 -32.77 5.33
N PRO A 10 -0.34 -31.99 4.40
CA PRO A 10 -0.73 -30.61 4.64
C PRO A 10 -1.84 -30.48 5.69
N ARG A 11 -2.70 -31.50 5.86
CA ARG A 11 -3.81 -31.47 6.83
C ARG A 11 -3.28 -31.64 8.24
N ALA A 12 -2.43 -32.65 8.45
CA ALA A 12 -1.78 -32.88 9.73
C ALA A 12 -0.90 -31.68 10.13
N HIS A 13 -0.20 -31.08 9.18
CA HIS A 13 0.60 -29.89 9.42
C HIS A 13 -0.27 -28.70 9.83
N ALA A 14 -1.34 -28.38 9.08
CA ALA A 14 -2.24 -27.27 9.39
C ALA A 14 -2.96 -27.46 10.73
N ALA A 15 -3.37 -28.69 11.05
CA ALA A 15 -3.93 -29.01 12.37
C ALA A 15 -2.90 -28.80 13.49
N GLY A 16 -1.65 -29.23 13.28
CA GLY A 16 -0.54 -28.99 14.23
C GLY A 16 -0.19 -27.51 14.42
N MET A 17 -0.52 -26.65 13.44
CA MET A 17 -0.36 -25.20 13.55
C MET A 17 -1.51 -24.50 14.29
N GLY A 18 -2.50 -25.24 14.79
CA GLY A 18 -3.63 -24.68 15.54
C GLY A 18 -4.69 -24.02 14.64
N LEU A 19 -4.73 -24.34 13.34
CA LEU A 19 -5.74 -23.81 12.41
C LEU A 19 -7.08 -24.57 12.48
N THR A 20 -7.23 -25.46 13.45
CA THR A 20 -8.46 -26.20 13.70
C THR A 20 -9.42 -25.38 14.54
N LEU A 21 -10.70 -25.45 14.19
CA LEU A 21 -11.77 -24.87 15.01
C LEU A 21 -11.82 -25.53 16.40
N GLY A 22 -11.38 -24.81 17.42
CA GLY A 22 -11.48 -25.23 18.83
C GLY A 22 -12.82 -24.90 19.50
N GLU A 23 -12.99 -25.34 20.75
CA GLU A 23 -14.21 -25.15 21.56
C GLU A 23 -14.56 -23.69 21.87
N ASP A 24 -13.57 -22.80 21.81
CA ASP A 24 -13.74 -21.36 22.04
C ASP A 24 -14.37 -20.63 20.85
N HIS A 25 -14.60 -21.33 19.74
CA HIS A 25 -15.19 -20.77 18.54
C HIS A 25 -16.66 -21.19 18.42
N GLU A 26 -17.52 -20.23 18.10
CA GLU A 26 -18.92 -20.46 17.79
C GLU A 26 -19.20 -20.03 16.36
N ILE A 27 -19.44 -20.97 15.45
CA ILE A 27 -19.85 -20.65 14.08
C ILE A 27 -21.22 -19.98 14.14
N LEU A 28 -21.31 -18.79 13.57
CA LEU A 28 -22.58 -18.08 13.50
C LEU A 28 -23.43 -18.62 12.34
N PRO A 29 -24.77 -18.56 12.46
CA PRO A 29 -25.65 -18.82 11.34
C PRO A 29 -25.32 -17.92 10.15
N ASP A 30 -25.52 -18.46 8.95
CA ASP A 30 -25.32 -17.71 7.71
C ASP A 30 -26.22 -16.47 7.68
N SER A 31 -25.58 -15.31 7.74
CA SER A 31 -26.23 -14.02 7.64
C SER A 31 -26.37 -13.50 6.22
N GLU A 32 -27.24 -12.50 6.02
CA GLU A 32 -27.38 -11.86 4.70
C GLU A 32 -26.04 -11.30 4.18
N TRP A 33 -25.22 -10.74 5.07
CA TRP A 33 -23.92 -10.20 4.69
C TRP A 33 -22.95 -11.29 4.22
N ILE A 34 -22.82 -12.41 4.94
CA ILE A 34 -21.90 -13.48 4.53
C ILE A 34 -22.39 -14.15 3.24
N LEU A 35 -23.70 -14.31 3.06
CA LEU A 35 -24.29 -14.81 1.83
C LEU A 35 -24.01 -13.86 0.65
N TRP A 36 -24.12 -12.55 0.85
CA TRP A 36 -23.71 -11.57 -0.13
C TRP A 36 -22.20 -11.63 -0.42
N ALA A 37 -21.36 -11.76 0.61
CA ALA A 37 -19.91 -11.83 0.47
C ALA A 37 -19.47 -13.06 -0.35
N ARG A 38 -20.10 -14.22 -0.13
CA ARG A 38 -19.89 -15.44 -0.93
C ARG A 38 -20.27 -15.21 -2.39
N ARG A 39 -21.45 -14.66 -2.67
CA ARG A 39 -21.89 -14.34 -4.05
C ARG A 39 -20.96 -13.34 -4.74
N PHE A 40 -20.53 -12.32 -4.01
CA PHE A 40 -19.68 -11.26 -4.54
C PHE A 40 -18.26 -11.73 -4.85
N SER A 41 -17.68 -12.55 -3.96
CA SER A 41 -16.32 -13.05 -4.09
C SER A 41 -16.20 -14.33 -4.92
N GLY A 42 -17.29 -15.10 -5.05
CA GLY A 42 -17.29 -16.45 -5.62
C GLY A 42 -16.69 -17.50 -4.68
N ILE A 43 -16.43 -17.18 -3.40
CA ILE A 43 -15.84 -18.10 -2.42
C ILE A 43 -16.96 -18.61 -1.51
N GLU A 44 -17.45 -19.83 -1.76
CA GLU A 44 -18.53 -20.43 -0.98
C GLU A 44 -18.12 -20.79 0.45
N ASP A 45 -16.85 -21.10 0.66
CA ASP A 45 -16.27 -21.54 1.94
C ASP A 45 -16.03 -20.40 2.95
N LEU A 46 -16.52 -19.18 2.70
CA LEU A 46 -16.43 -18.07 3.65
C LEU A 46 -17.45 -18.23 4.77
N PHE A 47 -17.06 -17.97 6.01
CA PHE A 47 -17.96 -18.00 7.15
C PHE A 47 -17.50 -17.02 8.23
N VAL A 48 -18.36 -16.80 9.23
CA VAL A 48 -18.04 -15.98 10.39
C VAL A 48 -18.25 -16.80 11.64
N TYR A 49 -17.30 -16.75 12.57
CA TYR A 49 -17.46 -17.28 13.91
C TYR A 49 -17.23 -16.21 14.97
N HIS A 50 -17.75 -16.45 16.16
CA HIS A 50 -17.50 -15.67 17.35
C HIS A 50 -16.43 -16.35 18.20
N HIS A 51 -15.34 -15.63 18.48
CA HIS A 51 -14.26 -16.08 19.36
C HIS A 51 -14.62 -15.73 20.81
N LYS A 52 -15.16 -16.70 21.56
CA LYS A 52 -15.79 -16.50 22.88
C LYS A 52 -14.83 -15.85 23.89
N VAL A 53 -13.56 -16.24 23.88
CA VAL A 53 -12.55 -15.74 24.81
C VAL A 53 -12.17 -14.29 24.53
N ALA A 54 -12.18 -13.88 23.25
CA ALA A 54 -11.76 -12.54 22.83
C ALA A 54 -12.95 -11.57 22.71
N GLY A 55 -14.17 -12.10 22.62
CA GLY A 55 -15.38 -11.33 22.36
C GLY A 55 -15.39 -10.70 20.96
N THR A 56 -14.65 -11.26 20.02
CA THR A 56 -14.52 -10.75 18.65
C THR A 56 -15.16 -11.68 17.65
N PHE A 57 -15.56 -11.13 16.51
CA PHE A 57 -16.09 -11.87 15.39
C PHE A 57 -15.02 -11.97 14.32
N VAL A 58 -14.86 -13.13 13.70
CA VAL A 58 -13.79 -13.38 12.74
C VAL A 58 -14.38 -13.85 11.43
N LEU A 59 -14.08 -13.14 10.35
CA LEU A 59 -14.28 -13.65 9.00
C LEU A 59 -13.17 -14.67 8.71
N ALA A 60 -13.57 -15.87 8.34
CA ALA A 60 -12.67 -16.96 8.02
C ALA A 60 -13.10 -17.65 6.72
N LYS A 61 -12.18 -18.44 6.20
CA LYS A 61 -12.39 -19.31 5.04
C LYS A 61 -12.05 -20.74 5.42
N TRP A 62 -12.88 -21.71 5.08
CA TRP A 62 -12.51 -23.11 5.18
C TRP A 62 -11.39 -23.44 4.18
N LEU A 63 -10.32 -24.05 4.67
CA LEU A 63 -9.33 -24.74 3.85
C LEU A 63 -9.72 -26.21 3.66
N TYR A 64 -10.23 -26.81 4.74
CA TYR A 64 -10.87 -28.11 4.75
C TYR A 64 -12.16 -27.98 5.56
N HIS A 65 -13.29 -28.31 4.94
CA HIS A 65 -14.60 -28.11 5.55
C HIS A 65 -14.94 -29.32 6.42
N PRO A 66 -15.39 -29.17 7.68
CA PRO A 66 -15.58 -30.30 8.59
C PRO A 66 -16.55 -31.36 8.04
N GLU A 67 -17.64 -30.94 7.41
CA GLU A 67 -18.64 -31.86 6.83
C GLU A 67 -18.17 -32.56 5.54
N ARG A 68 -17.31 -31.91 4.75
CA ARG A 68 -16.86 -32.44 3.44
C ARG A 68 -15.58 -33.24 3.56
N ASP A 69 -14.66 -32.78 4.41
CA ASP A 69 -13.28 -33.27 4.52
C ASP A 69 -13.02 -34.04 5.83
N GLY A 70 -13.97 -34.04 6.76
CA GLY A 70 -13.86 -34.70 8.07
C GLY A 70 -12.99 -33.95 9.08
N VAL A 71 -12.43 -32.80 8.70
CA VAL A 71 -11.61 -31.94 9.57
C VAL A 71 -11.94 -30.47 9.29
N GLY A 72 -12.14 -29.68 10.35
CA GLY A 72 -12.44 -28.26 10.24
C GLY A 72 -11.18 -27.41 10.35
N ILE A 73 -10.47 -27.25 9.22
CA ILE A 73 -9.27 -26.40 9.14
C ILE A 73 -9.65 -25.12 8.42
N LEU A 74 -9.39 -23.99 9.06
CA LEU A 74 -9.76 -22.67 8.58
C LEU A 74 -8.54 -21.77 8.44
N MET A 75 -8.72 -20.70 7.68
CA MET A 75 -7.82 -19.55 7.66
C MET A 75 -8.61 -18.32 8.09
N GLU A 76 -8.16 -17.69 9.17
CA GLU A 76 -8.69 -16.40 9.61
C GLU A 76 -8.27 -15.32 8.60
N LEU A 77 -9.23 -14.49 8.21
CA LEU A 77 -8.99 -13.38 7.29
C LEU A 77 -8.91 -12.07 8.06
N GLU A 78 -9.91 -11.78 8.89
CA GLU A 78 -9.89 -10.61 9.76
C GLU A 78 -10.88 -10.73 10.93
N ALA A 79 -10.49 -10.18 12.09
CA ALA A 79 -11.34 -9.99 13.25
C ALA A 79 -11.98 -8.60 13.27
N PHE A 80 -13.20 -8.50 13.79
CA PHE A 80 -13.94 -7.26 13.98
C PHE A 80 -14.73 -7.26 15.31
N PRO A 81 -14.98 -6.06 15.89
CA PRO A 81 -15.49 -5.93 17.25
C PRO A 81 -17.00 -6.18 17.40
N THR A 82 -17.77 -6.14 16.31
CA THR A 82 -19.23 -6.31 16.34
C THR A 82 -19.69 -7.23 15.23
N PRO A 83 -20.85 -7.91 15.36
CA PRO A 83 -21.36 -8.78 14.32
C PRO A 83 -21.48 -8.05 12.97
N PRO A 84 -21.20 -8.73 11.84
CA PRO A 84 -21.21 -8.09 10.54
C PRO A 84 -22.62 -7.69 10.10
N ASN A 85 -23.68 -8.19 10.74
CA ASN A 85 -25.04 -7.74 10.46
C ASN A 85 -25.36 -6.37 11.05
N TRP A 86 -24.67 -5.98 12.11
CA TRP A 86 -24.90 -4.69 12.77
C TRP A 86 -24.09 -3.60 12.08
N HIS A 87 -22.84 -3.92 11.73
CA HIS A 87 -21.94 -3.03 11.01
C HIS A 87 -21.31 -3.78 9.84
N PRO A 88 -22.03 -3.97 8.72
CA PRO A 88 -21.54 -4.75 7.59
C PRO A 88 -20.30 -4.12 6.98
N PRO A 89 -19.20 -4.88 6.84
CA PRO A 89 -18.04 -4.42 6.10
C PRO A 89 -18.40 -4.08 4.65
N THR A 90 -17.70 -3.09 4.10
CA THR A 90 -17.97 -2.60 2.74
C THR A 90 -17.45 -3.57 1.68
N GLN A 91 -17.94 -3.41 0.45
CA GLN A 91 -17.42 -4.12 -0.72
C GLN A 91 -15.93 -3.92 -0.94
N GLN A 92 -15.44 -2.69 -0.79
CA GLN A 92 -14.02 -2.42 -0.95
C GLN A 92 -13.20 -3.13 0.13
N TRP A 93 -13.68 -3.10 1.38
CA TRP A 93 -13.04 -3.81 2.49
C TRP A 93 -12.90 -5.30 2.18
N LEU A 94 -13.96 -5.94 1.67
CA LEU A 94 -13.95 -7.36 1.33
C LEU A 94 -12.98 -7.67 0.17
N ARG A 95 -12.96 -6.82 -0.88
CA ARG A 95 -12.01 -6.97 -1.99
C ARG A 95 -10.57 -6.94 -1.51
N ASP A 96 -10.24 -6.04 -0.59
CA ASP A 96 -8.87 -5.88 -0.12
C ASP A 96 -8.37 -7.09 0.68
N ARG A 97 -9.25 -7.84 1.35
CA ARG A 97 -8.90 -9.05 2.14
C ARG A 97 -8.88 -10.33 1.31
N LEU A 98 -9.74 -10.43 0.31
CA LEU A 98 -9.86 -11.62 -0.54
C LEU A 98 -8.95 -11.58 -1.77
N GLN A 99 -8.14 -10.54 -1.90
CA GLN A 99 -7.26 -10.37 -3.05
C GLN A 99 -6.15 -11.44 -3.05
N PRO A 100 -5.92 -12.14 -4.17
CA PRO A 100 -4.81 -13.08 -4.28
C PRO A 100 -3.46 -12.38 -4.02
N ALA A 101 -2.57 -13.08 -3.31
CA ALA A 101 -1.25 -12.56 -2.96
C ALA A 101 -0.43 -12.13 -4.19
N ASP A 102 -0.56 -12.84 -5.31
CA ASP A 102 0.12 -12.50 -6.57
C ASP A 102 -0.28 -11.12 -7.08
N PHE A 103 -1.57 -10.79 -6.99
CA PHE A 103 -2.09 -9.49 -7.42
C PHE A 103 -1.60 -8.38 -6.49
N MET A 104 -1.54 -8.63 -5.17
CA MET A 104 -0.97 -7.67 -4.22
C MET A 104 0.52 -7.42 -4.52
N ALA A 105 1.27 -8.47 -4.79
CA ALA A 105 2.70 -8.39 -5.12
C ALA A 105 2.93 -7.64 -6.45
N GLU A 106 2.09 -7.87 -7.45
CA GLU A 106 2.15 -7.15 -8.72
C GLU A 106 1.83 -5.67 -8.55
N ARG A 107 0.76 -5.33 -7.82
CA ARG A 107 0.40 -3.94 -7.49
C ARG A 107 1.54 -3.23 -6.77
N MET A 108 2.20 -3.89 -5.83
CA MET A 108 3.35 -3.34 -5.13
C MET A 108 4.53 -3.11 -6.07
N ARG A 109 4.85 -4.07 -6.94
CA ARG A 109 5.91 -3.93 -7.96
C ARG A 109 5.64 -2.76 -8.90
N ASN A 110 4.41 -2.61 -9.36
CA ASN A 110 4.01 -1.52 -10.24
C ASN A 110 4.09 -0.17 -9.51
N GLY A 111 3.63 -0.09 -8.26
CA GLY A 111 3.75 1.12 -7.44
C GLY A 111 5.21 1.55 -7.21
N ILE A 112 6.14 0.60 -7.03
CA ILE A 112 7.57 0.90 -6.93
C ILE A 112 8.09 1.46 -8.26
N ARG A 113 7.76 0.83 -9.38
CA ARG A 113 8.16 1.29 -10.72
C ARG A 113 7.65 2.70 -11.00
N ASP A 114 6.41 3.00 -10.65
CA ASP A 114 5.81 4.31 -10.86
C ASP A 114 6.46 5.39 -10.01
N ARG A 115 6.79 5.09 -8.75
CA ARG A 115 7.55 6.00 -7.88
C ARG A 115 8.96 6.28 -8.44
N VAL A 116 9.63 5.25 -8.94
CA VAL A 116 10.95 5.41 -9.57
C VAL A 116 10.83 6.29 -10.82
N LYS A 117 9.85 6.03 -11.69
CA LYS A 117 9.59 6.86 -12.88
C LYS A 117 9.25 8.31 -12.51
N ALA A 118 8.42 8.52 -11.49
CA ALA A 118 8.06 9.85 -11.02
C ALA A 118 9.29 10.60 -10.50
N LYS A 119 10.16 9.93 -9.74
CA LYS A 119 11.41 10.51 -9.24
C LYS A 119 12.36 10.88 -10.38
N GLN A 120 12.57 9.99 -11.35
CA GLN A 120 13.40 10.27 -12.52
C GLN A 120 12.86 11.44 -13.36
N LYS A 121 11.52 11.51 -13.52
CA LYS A 121 10.87 12.63 -14.20
C LYS A 121 11.11 13.93 -13.45
N MET A 122 10.92 13.96 -12.12
CA MET A 122 11.19 15.15 -11.31
C MET A 122 12.67 15.57 -11.37
N GLU A 123 13.60 14.62 -11.36
CA GLU A 123 15.04 14.94 -11.50
C GLU A 123 15.34 15.57 -12.87
N ARG A 124 14.76 15.03 -13.94
CA ARG A 124 14.89 15.59 -15.28
C ARG A 124 14.26 16.98 -15.40
N ASP A 125 13.03 17.15 -14.90
CA ASP A 125 12.32 18.43 -14.91
C ASP A 125 13.11 19.50 -14.13
N ASN A 126 13.71 19.13 -12.99
CA ASN A 126 14.59 20.00 -12.21
C ASN A 126 15.86 20.39 -12.99
N ILE A 127 16.46 19.46 -13.73
CA ILE A 127 17.63 19.75 -14.58
C ILE A 127 17.23 20.71 -15.71
N GLU A 128 16.13 20.44 -16.41
CA GLU A 128 15.61 21.30 -17.48
C GLU A 128 15.27 22.70 -16.97
N GLU A 129 14.70 22.82 -15.77
CA GLU A 129 14.43 24.11 -15.12
C GLU A 129 15.72 24.87 -14.80
N LYS A 130 16.75 24.20 -14.27
CA LYS A 130 18.07 24.82 -14.03
C LYS A 130 18.67 25.40 -15.30
N HIS A 131 18.66 24.63 -16.39
CA HIS A 131 19.19 25.08 -17.67
C HIS A 131 18.42 26.30 -18.18
N ARG A 132 17.08 26.28 -18.09
CA ARG A 132 16.26 27.45 -18.44
C ARG A 132 16.59 28.70 -17.62
N ILE A 133 16.77 28.56 -16.31
CA ILE A 133 17.11 29.70 -15.44
C ILE A 133 18.50 30.24 -15.78
N ALA A 134 19.49 29.36 -16.00
CA ALA A 134 20.83 29.76 -16.39
C ALA A 134 20.85 30.48 -17.75
N ASP A 135 20.12 29.97 -18.74
CA ASP A 135 20.00 30.60 -20.06
C ASP A 135 19.30 31.96 -19.97
N TRP A 136 18.30 32.10 -19.10
CA TRP A 136 17.64 33.38 -18.84
C TRP A 136 18.60 34.38 -18.18
N MET A 137 19.37 33.96 -17.16
CA MET A 137 20.38 34.81 -16.52
C MET A 137 21.41 35.30 -17.53
N GLU A 138 21.96 34.40 -18.35
CA GLU A 138 22.95 34.76 -19.38
C GLU A 138 22.41 35.82 -20.34
N ARG A 139 21.14 35.72 -20.74
CA ARG A 139 20.48 36.69 -21.65
C ARG A 139 20.10 38.01 -20.97
N SER A 140 19.70 37.97 -19.69
CA SER A 140 19.14 39.14 -19.00
C SER A 140 20.18 39.98 -18.26
N THR A 141 21.19 39.37 -17.64
CA THR A 141 22.24 40.09 -16.90
C THR A 141 23.57 40.15 -17.65
N GLY A 142 23.76 39.37 -18.72
CA GLY A 142 25.01 39.34 -19.50
C GLY A 142 26.18 38.66 -18.77
N ASP A 143 25.96 38.08 -17.60
CA ASP A 143 26.99 37.44 -16.78
C ASP A 143 27.06 35.92 -17.06
N ALA A 144 27.84 35.58 -18.09
CA ALA A 144 28.06 34.19 -18.51
C ALA A 144 28.75 33.33 -17.42
N ASN A 145 29.52 33.94 -16.53
CA ASN A 145 30.20 33.24 -15.45
C ASN A 145 29.22 32.80 -14.36
N ALA A 146 28.27 33.69 -14.00
CA ALA A 146 27.20 33.36 -13.07
C ALA A 146 26.28 32.25 -13.61
N ALA A 147 25.92 32.30 -14.90
CA ALA A 147 25.11 31.27 -15.55
C ALA A 147 25.81 29.89 -15.58
N THR A 148 27.11 29.87 -15.89
CA THR A 148 27.90 28.62 -15.93
C THR A 148 28.06 28.00 -14.54
N SER A 149 28.30 28.84 -13.53
CA SER A 149 28.32 28.42 -12.12
C SER A 149 26.98 27.81 -11.68
N PHE A 150 25.86 28.39 -12.11
CA PHE A 150 24.53 27.88 -11.81
C PHE A 150 24.23 26.52 -12.45
N ARG A 151 24.70 26.29 -13.69
CA ARG A 151 24.61 24.98 -14.37
C ARG A 151 25.41 23.90 -13.64
N GLN A 152 26.57 24.24 -13.09
CA GLN A 152 27.47 23.29 -12.42
C GLN A 152 27.11 23.00 -10.96
N LYS A 153 26.32 23.86 -10.30
CA LYS A 153 25.96 23.68 -8.89
C LYS A 153 25.02 22.48 -8.71
N LYS A 154 25.46 21.46 -7.96
CA LYS A 154 24.57 20.40 -7.46
C LYS A 154 23.50 21.05 -6.59
N TRP A 155 22.24 20.84 -6.94
CA TRP A 155 21.13 21.31 -6.09
C TRP A 155 21.03 20.28 -4.98
N SER A 156 21.58 20.59 -3.82
CA SER A 156 21.28 19.82 -2.62
C SER A 156 19.87 20.17 -2.19
N ASN A 157 19.05 19.16 -1.91
CA ASN A 157 17.72 19.35 -1.32
C ASN A 157 17.77 19.83 0.14
N ASN A 158 18.94 20.27 0.64
CA ASN A 158 19.03 20.96 1.91
C ASN A 158 18.45 22.37 1.71
N GLN A 159 17.14 22.47 1.90
CA GLN A 159 16.41 23.73 1.99
C GLN A 159 16.78 24.40 3.32
N THR A 160 17.94 25.06 3.35
CA THR A 160 18.13 26.13 4.33
C THR A 160 17.15 27.25 4.00
N ALA A 161 16.60 27.92 5.02
CA ALA A 161 15.61 29.00 4.84
C ALA A 161 16.11 30.09 3.87
N GLU A 162 17.41 30.36 3.87
CA GLU A 162 18.07 31.27 2.93
C GLU A 162 17.98 30.83 1.47
N ALA A 163 18.08 29.53 1.18
CA ALA A 163 17.97 29.02 -0.18
C ALA A 163 16.53 29.11 -0.72
N VAL A 164 15.54 29.02 0.17
CA VAL A 164 14.12 29.22 -0.16
C VAL A 164 13.83 30.70 -0.42
N GLN A 165 14.32 31.59 0.45
CA GLN A 165 14.20 33.04 0.31
C GLN A 165 14.84 33.53 -0.99
N PHE A 166 16.08 33.08 -1.27
CA PHE A 166 16.80 33.41 -2.50
C PHE A 166 16.07 32.92 -3.76
N LYS A 167 15.49 31.71 -3.73
CA LYS A 167 14.66 31.19 -4.83
C LYS A 167 13.41 32.05 -5.05
N GLN A 168 12.78 32.50 -3.97
CA GLN A 168 11.60 33.36 -4.01
C GLN A 168 11.92 34.74 -4.60
N ASP A 169 13.02 35.36 -4.18
CA ASP A 169 13.47 36.66 -4.69
C ASP A 169 13.82 36.62 -6.18
N LEU A 170 14.44 35.51 -6.62
CA LEU A 170 14.76 35.28 -8.03
C LEU A 170 13.51 35.11 -8.89
N MET A 171 12.49 34.39 -8.39
CA MET A 171 11.21 34.26 -9.07
C MET A 171 10.42 35.58 -9.11
N ASN A 172 10.53 36.41 -8.08
CA ASN A 172 9.90 37.74 -8.04
C ASN A 172 10.58 38.71 -9.01
N SER A 173 11.90 38.65 -9.13
CA SER A 173 12.70 39.42 -10.10
C SER A 173 12.39 39.01 -11.54
N ALA A 174 12.31 37.71 -11.82
CA ALA A 174 11.95 37.18 -13.15
C ALA A 174 10.50 37.52 -13.58
N LYS A 175 9.60 37.79 -12.62
CA LYS A 175 8.21 38.21 -12.88
C LYS A 175 8.05 39.73 -13.07
N GLY A 176 9.15 40.49 -13.11
CA GLY A 176 9.12 41.92 -13.47
C GLY A 176 8.56 42.83 -12.38
N ARG A 177 8.64 42.45 -11.10
CA ARG A 177 8.35 43.37 -10.00
C ARG A 177 9.66 44.00 -9.54
N THR A 178 9.88 45.25 -9.95
CA THR A 178 10.86 46.16 -9.38
C THR A 178 10.68 46.18 -7.86
N VAL A 179 11.65 45.62 -7.12
CA VAL A 179 11.79 45.90 -5.69
C VAL A 179 12.32 47.33 -5.59
N THR A 180 11.41 48.30 -5.50
CA THR A 180 11.72 49.62 -4.97
C THR A 180 11.89 49.48 -3.47
N GLY A 181 13.11 49.16 -3.04
CA GLY A 181 13.56 49.37 -1.67
C GLY A 181 14.26 50.72 -1.59
N GLY A 182 13.50 51.77 -1.27
CA GLY A 182 14.05 53.06 -0.87
C GLY A 182 14.35 53.05 0.62
N THR A 183 15.54 53.59 0.96
CA THR A 183 16.03 54.16 2.24
C THR A 183 15.70 53.45 3.55
#